data_AF-A0AA35RAJ5-F1
#
_entry.id   AF-A0AA35RAJ5-F1
#
_cell.length_a   1.000
_cell.length_b   1.000
_cell.length_c   1.000
_cell.angle_alpha   90.00
_cell.angle_beta   90.00
_cell.angle_gamma   90.00
#
_symmetry.space_group_name_H-M   'P 1'
#
loop_
_entity.id
_entity.type
_entity.pdbx_description
1 polymer ?
#
loop_
_entity_poly.entity_id
_entity_poly.type
_entity_poly.pdbx_seq_one_letter_code
_entity_poly.pdbx_strand_id
1 'polypeptide(L)'
;MTEPQQPSEEHQGFELPPVGSVVWQDLTVPSAPEIRDFYCQVVGWTYTDHDMGDYADYNINLPDGSHTVAGICHTRDPTPMFRPNGWFISWWRM
;
A
#
# COMPACT_ATOMS: atom_id res chain seq x y z
N MET A 1 -40.27 -9.18 18.78
CA MET A 1 -38.85 -9.44 19.06
C MET A 1 -38.08 -8.55 18.11
N THR A 2 -37.70 -7.36 18.59
CA THR A 2 -37.07 -6.32 17.78
C THR A 2 -35.58 -6.62 17.75
N GLU A 3 -35.06 -6.90 16.56
CA GLU A 3 -33.63 -7.09 16.32
C GLU A 3 -32.88 -5.79 16.63
N PRO A 4 -31.84 -5.80 17.47
CA PRO A 4 -31.06 -4.61 17.76
C PRO A 4 -30.26 -4.21 16.50
N GLN A 5 -30.65 -3.09 15.91
CA GLN A 5 -29.98 -2.47 14.78
C GLN A 5 -28.56 -2.06 15.19
N GLN A 6 -27.55 -2.65 14.55
CA GLN A 6 -26.14 -2.30 14.75
C GLN A 6 -25.94 -0.82 14.39
N PRO A 7 -25.16 -0.04 15.18
CA PRO A 7 -24.89 1.35 14.88
C PRO A 7 -24.12 1.44 13.57
N SER A 8 -24.63 2.24 12.64
CA SER A 8 -23.97 2.59 11.39
C SER A 8 -22.64 3.25 11.70
N GLU A 9 -21.54 2.56 11.38
CA GLU A 9 -20.19 3.12 11.43
C GLU A 9 -20.17 4.36 10.52
N GLU A 10 -20.08 5.52 11.15
CA GLU A 10 -19.87 6.79 10.47
C GLU A 10 -18.49 6.72 9.79
N HIS A 11 -18.47 6.42 8.50
CA HIS A 11 -17.29 6.60 7.68
C HIS A 11 -16.92 8.09 7.71
N GLN A 12 -15.93 8.43 8.53
CA GLN A 12 -15.36 9.78 8.60
C GLN A 12 -15.05 10.24 7.18
N GLY A 13 -15.56 11.42 6.83
CA GLY A 13 -15.55 11.95 5.47
C GLY A 13 -14.16 11.88 4.84
N PHE A 14 -14.06 11.08 3.78
CA PHE A 14 -12.88 11.01 2.92
C PHE A 14 -12.76 12.34 2.17
N GLU A 15 -11.92 13.24 2.67
CA GLU A 15 -11.56 14.43 1.91
C GLU A 15 -10.67 13.99 0.76
N LEU A 16 -11.25 13.98 -0.44
CA LEU A 16 -10.56 13.57 -1.66
C LEU A 16 -9.31 14.44 -1.82
N PRO A 17 -8.11 13.84 -1.95
CA PRO A 17 -6.90 14.63 -2.13
C PRO A 17 -7.04 15.49 -3.40
N PRO A 18 -6.53 16.73 -3.40
CA PRO A 18 -6.64 17.64 -4.54
C PRO A 18 -6.16 16.99 -5.85
N VAL A 19 -6.75 17.40 -6.97
CA VAL A 19 -6.32 16.94 -8.30
C VAL A 19 -4.83 17.24 -8.47
N GLY A 20 -4.06 16.21 -8.84
CA GLY A 20 -2.60 16.30 -8.90
C GLY A 20 -1.92 16.12 -7.54
N SER A 21 -2.51 15.34 -6.62
CA SER A 21 -1.86 14.81 -5.41
C SER A 21 -1.39 13.36 -5.63
N VAL A 22 -0.29 12.97 -4.99
CA VAL A 22 0.17 11.57 -5.03
C VAL A 22 -0.80 10.75 -4.22
N VAL A 23 -1.57 9.89 -4.89
CA VAL A 23 -2.57 9.03 -4.24
C VAL A 23 -1.95 7.70 -3.86
N TRP A 24 -0.98 7.21 -4.64
CA TRP A 24 -0.40 5.89 -4.45
C TRP A 24 1.04 5.82 -4.95
N GLN A 25 1.83 5.00 -4.27
CA GLN A 25 3.24 4.78 -4.60
C GLN A 25 3.55 3.29 -4.50
N ASP A 26 4.03 2.70 -5.59
CA ASP A 26 4.48 1.30 -5.62
C ASP A 26 6.00 1.24 -5.74
N LEU A 27 6.65 0.54 -4.82
CA LEU A 27 8.08 0.27 -4.86
C LEU A 27 8.31 -1.16 -5.34
N THR A 28 8.83 -1.30 -6.56
CA THR A 28 9.17 -2.63 -7.11
C THR A 28 10.66 -2.88 -6.92
N VAL A 29 11.00 -3.90 -6.12
CA VAL A 29 12.38 -4.25 -5.76
C VAL A 29 12.59 -5.77 -5.74
N PRO A 30 13.82 -6.28 -6.00
CA PRO A 30 14.09 -7.71 -5.90
C PRO A 30 13.96 -8.26 -4.48
N SER A 31 14.43 -7.50 -3.49
CA SER A 31 14.41 -7.86 -2.06
C SER A 31 13.32 -7.08 -1.31
N ALA A 32 12.05 -7.30 -1.67
CA ALA A 32 10.92 -6.62 -1.04
C ALA A 32 10.82 -6.79 0.49
N PRO A 33 11.14 -7.95 1.10
CA PRO A 33 11.06 -8.12 2.56
C PRO A 33 12.07 -7.24 3.30
N GLU A 34 13.31 -7.14 2.80
CA GLU A 34 14.38 -6.34 3.42
C GLU A 34 14.05 -4.85 3.38
N ILE A 35 13.48 -4.39 2.26
CA ILE A 35 13.12 -2.99 2.05
C ILE A 35 11.90 -2.61 2.89
N ARG A 36 10.91 -3.50 3.00
CA ARG A 36 9.79 -3.34 3.93
C ARG A 36 10.30 -3.16 5.36
N ASP A 37 11.15 -4.08 5.84
CA ASP A 37 11.66 -4.05 7.20
C ASP A 37 12.48 -2.77 7.48
N PHE A 38 13.23 -2.29 6.49
CA PHE A 38 13.94 -1.01 6.57
C PHE A 38 12.97 0.17 6.79
N TYR A 39 11.90 0.29 5.99
CA TYR A 39 10.93 1.37 6.14
C TYR A 39 10.10 1.26 7.41
N CYS A 40 9.79 0.05 7.87
CA CYS A 40 9.17 -0.17 9.17
C CYS A 40 10.07 0.33 10.31
N GLN A 41 11.39 0.12 10.22
CA GLN A 41 12.35 0.57 11.23
C GLN A 41 12.62 2.08 11.19
N VAL A 42 12.75 2.67 9.99
CA VAL A 42 13.16 4.07 9.83
C VAL A 42 11.98 5.03 9.95
N VAL A 43 10.84 4.69 9.33
CA VAL A 43 9.67 5.56 9.25
C VAL A 43 8.61 5.17 10.29
N GLY A 44 8.66 3.94 10.81
CA GLY A 44 7.65 3.42 11.73
C GLY A 44 6.39 2.90 11.05
N TRP A 45 6.42 2.70 9.73
CA TRP A 45 5.29 2.14 9.00
C TRP A 45 4.99 0.71 9.42
N THR A 46 3.72 0.33 9.30
CA THR A 46 3.29 -1.06 9.47
C THR A 46 3.01 -1.67 8.10
N TYR A 47 2.88 -2.99 8.03
CA TYR A 47 2.59 -3.65 6.76
C TYR A 47 1.57 -4.77 6.93
N THR A 48 0.88 -5.07 5.83
CA THR A 48 0.03 -6.25 5.69
C THR A 48 0.45 -7.03 4.45
N ASP A 49 0.45 -8.35 4.58
CA ASP A 49 0.82 -9.23 3.46
C ASP A 49 -0.31 -9.21 2.42
N HIS A 50 0.08 -9.06 1.17
CA HIS A 50 -0.76 -9.24 0.00
C HIS A 50 -0.37 -10.56 -0.66
N ASP A 51 -1.20 -11.58 -0.46
CA ASP A 51 -0.96 -12.92 -0.96
C ASP A 51 -1.00 -12.95 -2.50
N MET A 52 0.13 -13.35 -3.10
CA MET A 52 0.33 -13.52 -4.54
C MET A 52 0.42 -15.01 -4.92
N GLY A 53 0.02 -15.91 -4.03
CA GLY A 53 0.05 -17.37 -4.18
C GLY A 53 1.36 -17.97 -3.70
N ASP A 54 2.42 -17.86 -4.50
CA ASP A 54 3.73 -18.45 -4.18
C ASP A 54 4.64 -17.51 -3.35
N TYR A 55 4.21 -16.27 -3.16
CA TYR A 55 4.91 -15.22 -2.41
C TYR A 55 3.90 -14.18 -1.92
N ALA A 56 4.37 -13.24 -1.10
CA ALA A 56 3.57 -12.09 -0.68
C ALA A 56 4.23 -10.79 -1.15
N ASP A 57 3.44 -9.88 -1.70
CA ASP A 57 3.78 -8.46 -1.76
C ASP A 57 3.29 -7.78 -0.48
N TYR A 58 3.66 -6.51 -0.27
CA TYR A 58 3.39 -5.83 0.99
C TYR A 58 2.60 -4.54 0.79
N ASN A 59 1.46 -4.46 1.44
CA ASN A 59 0.75 -3.20 1.63
C ASN A 59 1.37 -2.48 2.81
N ILE A 60 1.78 -1.23 2.60
CA ILE A 60 2.41 -0.40 3.61
C ILE A 60 1.38 0.57 4.17
N ASN A 61 1.21 0.50 5.49
CA ASN A 61 0.22 1.25 6.22
C ASN A 61 0.88 2.30 7.12
N LEU A 62 0.14 3.36 7.42
CA LEU A 62 0.55 4.32 8.43
C LEU A 62 0.78 3.64 9.79
N PRO A 63 1.60 4.23 10.68
CA PRO A 63 1.92 3.63 11.97
C PRO A 63 0.68 3.38 12.85
N ASP A 64 -0.37 4.18 12.66
CA ASP A 64 -1.66 4.05 13.34
C ASP A 64 -2.58 2.98 12.71
N GLY A 65 -2.14 2.34 11.62
CA GLY A 65 -2.91 1.33 10.89
C GLY A 65 -4.15 1.87 10.18
N SER A 66 -4.35 3.19 10.15
CA SER A 66 -5.56 3.80 9.62
C SER A 66 -5.68 3.62 8.11
N HIS A 67 -4.58 3.80 7.38
CA HIS A 67 -4.57 3.84 5.92
C HIS A 67 -3.37 3.12 5.32
N THR A 68 -3.61 2.43 4.20
CA THR A 68 -2.56 1.95 3.30
C THR A 68 -2.13 3.08 2.38
N VAL A 69 -0.83 3.35 2.30
CA VAL A 69 -0.25 4.51 1.60
C VAL A 69 0.69 4.13 0.46
N ALA A 70 1.20 2.91 0.46
CA ALA A 70 2.12 2.43 -0.57
C ALA A 70 2.07 0.91 -0.70
N GLY A 71 2.55 0.40 -1.84
CA GLY A 71 2.84 -1.01 -2.07
C GLY A 71 4.34 -1.25 -2.18
N ILE A 72 4.82 -2.39 -1.66
CA ILE A 72 6.16 -2.92 -1.97
C ILE A 72 5.97 -4.25 -2.67
N CYS A 73 6.36 -4.29 -3.94
CA CYS A 73 6.19 -5.45 -4.81
C CYS A 73 7.53 -6.10 -5.15
N HIS A 74 7.51 -7.43 -5.31
CA HIS A 74 8.66 -8.16 -5.82
C HIS A 74 8.89 -7.87 -7.31
N THR A 75 10.15 -7.57 -7.67
CA THR A 75 10.58 -7.54 -9.07
C THR A 75 10.81 -8.97 -9.55
N ARG A 76 9.87 -9.52 -10.32
CA ARG A 76 9.97 -10.91 -10.84
C ARG A 76 10.14 -11.01 -12.35
N ASP A 77 10.01 -9.91 -13.09
CA ASP A 77 10.31 -9.91 -14.52
C ASP A 77 11.83 -9.88 -14.73
N PRO A 78 12.43 -10.87 -15.39
CA PRO A 78 13.85 -10.85 -15.76
C PRO A 78 14.14 -9.82 -16.86
N THR A 79 13.10 -9.16 -17.38
CA THR A 79 13.19 -8.15 -18.42
C THR A 79 13.12 -6.75 -17.79
N PRO A 80 14.26 -6.09 -17.48
CA PRO A 80 14.28 -4.79 -16.80
C PRO A 80 13.62 -3.65 -17.58
N MET A 81 13.25 -3.87 -18.85
CA MET A 81 12.61 -2.86 -19.70
C MET A 81 11.14 -2.61 -19.36
N PHE A 82 10.44 -3.55 -18.71
CA PHE A 82 9.00 -3.41 -18.41
C PHE A 82 8.71 -2.98 -16.97
N ARG A 83 9.59 -3.30 -16.00
CA ARG A 83 9.52 -2.79 -14.62
C ARG A 83 10.92 -2.48 -14.08
N PRO A 84 11.46 -1.27 -14.31
CA PRO A 84 12.69 -0.85 -13.67
C PRO A 84 12.53 -0.84 -12.14
N ASN A 85 13.60 -1.18 -11.43
CA ASN A 85 13.65 -1.07 -9.97
C ASN A 85 13.45 0.41 -9.58
N GLY A 86 12.48 0.70 -8.71
CA GLY A 86 12.24 2.07 -8.27
C GLY A 86 10.82 2.34 -7.80
N TRP A 87 10.61 3.60 -7.40
CA TRP A 87 9.32 4.14 -7.00
C TRP A 87 8.50 4.48 -8.24
N PHE A 88 7.35 3.85 -8.39
CA PHE A 88 6.32 4.23 -9.34
C PHE A 88 5.29 5.08 -8.61
N ILE A 89 5.18 6.33 -9.04
CA ILE A 89 4.19 7.27 -8.54
C ILE A 89 3.07 7.33 -9.58
N SER A 90 1.91 6.78 -9.26
CA SER A 90 0.75 6.85 -10.15
C SER A 90 -0.10 8.09 -9.83
N TRP A 91 -0.30 8.91 -10.85
CA TRP A 91 -1.20 10.06 -10.82
C TRP A 91 -2.34 9.75 -11.80
N TRP A 92 -3.36 8.99 -11.39
CA TRP A 92 -4.49 8.75 -12.28
C TRP A 92 -5.84 8.83 -11.58
N ARG A 93 -6.68 9.73 -12.09
CA ARG A 93 -8.11 9.83 -11.85
C ARG A 93 -8.79 9.90 -13.23
N MET A 94 -9.74 9.01 -13.48
CA MET A 94 -10.70 9.10 -14.58
C MET A 94 -11.84 10.06 -14.20
#